data_AF-A0AAX0ZD73-F1
#
_entry.id   AF-A0AAX0ZD73-F1
#
_cell.length_a   1.000
_cell.length_b   1.000
_cell.length_c   1.000
_cell.angle_alpha   90.00
_cell.angle_beta   90.00
_cell.angle_gamma   90.00
#
_symmetry.space_group_name_H-M   'P 1'
#
loop_
_entity.id
_entity.type
_entity.pdbx_description
1 polymer ?
#
loop_
_entity_poly.entity_id
_entity_poly.type
_entity_poly.pdbx_seq_one_letter_code
_entity_poly.pdbx_strand_id
1 'polypeptide(L)' 'MDWFRSISLFYQWKCYENEDVAKFVRFEKITPEQYKEITREEYPTNAK' A
#
# COMPACT_ATOMS: atom_id res chain seq x y z
N MET A 1 -11.81 -10.49 3.11
CA MET A 1 -10.78 -10.44 2.06
C MET A 1 -9.60 -9.65 2.61
N ASP A 2 -8.44 -10.28 2.74
CA ASP A 2 -7.22 -9.63 3.21
C ASP A 2 -6.63 -8.75 2.10
N TRP A 3 -7.07 -7.49 2.05
CA TRP A 3 -6.55 -6.50 1.08
C TRP A 3 -5.04 -6.39 1.16
N PHE A 4 -4.47 -6.45 2.37
CA PHE A 4 -3.03 -6.51 2.61
C PHE A 4 -2.33 -7.60 1.81
N ARG A 5 -2.84 -8.84 1.88
CA ARG A 5 -2.21 -10.00 1.25
C ARG A 5 -2.28 -9.89 -0.27
N SER A 6 -3.43 -9.45 -0.80
CA SER A 6 -3.59 -9.17 -2.22
C SER A 6 -2.63 -8.08 -2.67
N ILE A 7 -2.62 -6.92 -2.01
CA ILE A 7 -1.78 -5.77 -2.39
C ILE A 7 -0.29 -6.13 -2.26
N SER A 8 0.10 -6.88 -1.23
CA SER A 8 1.46 -7.40 -1.08
C SER A 8 1.87 -8.30 -2.25
N LEU A 9 1.00 -9.23 -2.66
CA LEU A 9 1.24 -10.09 -3.83
C LEU A 9 1.34 -9.29 -5.13
N PHE A 10 0.42 -8.35 -5.36
CA PHE A 10 0.44 -7.50 -6.55
C PHE A 10 1.66 -6.56 -6.56
N TYR A 11 2.09 -6.05 -5.40
CA TYR A 11 3.31 -5.26 -5.26
C TYR A 11 4.55 -6.11 -5.56
N GLN A 12 4.62 -7.34 -5.05
CA GLN A 12 5.68 -8.30 -5.38
C GLN A 12 5.71 -8.67 -6.87
N TRP A 13 4.53 -8.72 -7.51
CA TRP A 13 4.40 -8.93 -8.96
C TRP A 13 4.72 -7.67 -9.78
N LYS A 14 5.11 -6.56 -9.14
CA LYS A 14 5.31 -5.24 -9.76
C LYS A 14 4.08 -4.73 -10.53
N CYS A 15 2.88 -5.17 -10.13
CA CYS A 15 1.62 -4.65 -10.64
C CYS A 15 1.20 -3.34 -9.97
N TYR A 16 1.68 -3.09 -8.75
CA TYR A 16 1.41 -1.84 -8.02
C TYR A 16 2.72 -1.14 -7.68
N GLU A 17 2.70 0.17 -7.83
CA GLU A 17 3.74 1.05 -7.32
C GLU A 17 3.36 1.60 -5.96
N ASN A 18 4.32 2.23 -5.28
CA ASN A 18 4.13 2.88 -4.00
C ASN A 18 2.95 3.87 -4.00
N GLU A 19 2.67 4.51 -5.13
CA GLU A 19 1.54 5.42 -5.28
C GLU A 19 0.19 4.69 -5.27
N ASP A 20 0.11 3.50 -5.87
CA ASP A 20 -1.12 2.71 -5.87
C ASP A 20 -1.39 2.12 -4.48
N VAL A 21 -0.36 1.56 -3.83
CA VAL A 21 -0.46 1.12 -2.43
C VAL A 21 -0.89 2.30 -1.54
N ALA A 22 -0.44 3.52 -1.84
CA ALA A 22 -0.80 4.71 -1.08
C ALA A 22 -2.27 5.11 -1.30
N LYS A 23 -2.80 4.97 -2.52
CA LYS A 23 -4.24 5.14 -2.77
C LYS A 23 -5.06 4.16 -1.93
N PHE A 24 -4.64 2.89 -1.81
CA PHE A 24 -5.35 1.91 -0.98
C PHE A 24 -5.38 2.28 0.51
N VAL A 25 -4.36 2.97 1.02
CA VAL A 25 -4.38 3.56 2.38
C VAL A 25 -5.44 4.67 2.46
N ARG A 26 -5.50 5.58 1.48
CA ARG A 26 -6.53 6.65 1.43
C ARG A 26 -7.95 6.12 1.31
N PHE A 27 -8.13 5.00 0.62
CA PHE A 27 -9.42 4.30 0.51
C PHE A 27 -9.76 3.44 1.74
N GLU A 28 -9.00 3.57 2.84
CA GLU A 28 -9.16 2.82 4.09
C GLU A 28 -9.17 1.30 3.88
N LYS A 29 -8.52 0.80 2.82
CA LYS A 29 -8.40 -0.64 2.53
C LYS A 29 -7.28 -1.28 3.34
N ILE A 30 -6.23 -0.51 3.63
CA ILE A 30 -5.08 -0.90 4.45
C ILE A 30 -4.65 0.27 5.34
N THR A 31 -3.90 -0.02 6.41
CA THR A 31 -3.32 1.01 7.28
C THR A 31 -1.97 1.49 6.75
N PRO A 32 -1.50 2.69 7.15
CA PRO A 32 -0.14 3.16 6.81
C PRO A 32 0.96 2.25 7.35
N GLU A 33 0.70 1.50 8.44
CA GLU A 33 1.61 0.47 8.93
C GLU A 33 1.73 -0.69 7.95
N GLN A 34 0.60 -1.17 7.43
CA GLN A 34 0.54 -2.21 6.39
C GLN A 34 1.17 -1.74 5.08
N TYR A 35 0.99 -0.46 4.70
CA TYR A 35 1.71 0.14 3.59
C TYR A 35 3.22 0.00 3.77
N LYS A 36 3.73 0.41 4.94
CA LYS A 36 5.16 0.35 5.26
C LYS A 36 5.69 -1.09 5.25
N GLU A 37 4.90 -2.07 5.66
CA GLU A 37 5.30 -3.49 5.53
C GLU A 37 5.39 -3.96 4.08
N ILE A 38 4.46 -3.52 3.21
CA ILE A 38 4.43 -3.92 1.79
C ILE A 38 5.55 -3.24 1.00
N THR A 39 5.60 -1.91 1.07
CA THR A 39 6.49 -1.09 0.24
C THR A 39 7.89 -0.99 0.82
N ARG A 40 8.03 -1.25 2.13
CA ARG A 40 9.23 -0.93 2.92
C ARG A 40 9.60 0.56 2.92
N GLU A 41 8.68 1.40 2.48
CA GLU A 41 8.82 2.86 2.44
C GLU A 41 7.83 3.52 3.38
N GLU A 42 8.17 4.72 3.86
CA GLU A 42 7.23 5.50 4.64
C GLU A 42 6.08 5.98 3.76
N TYR A 43 4.86 5.85 4.27
CA TYR A 43 3.68 6.35 3.59
C TYR A 43 3.86 7.85 3.32
N PRO A 44 3.82 8.31 2.05
CA PRO A 44 4.01 9.71 1.72
C PRO A 44 2.86 10.52 2.31
N THR A 45 3.11 11.07 3.50
CA THR A 45 2.19 11.93 4.27
C THR A 45 1.90 13.25 3.57
N ASN A 46 2.50 13.51 2.41
CA ASN A 46 2.32 14.76 1.66
C ASN A 46 1.08 14.77 0.73
N ALA A 47 0.05 13.99 1.07
CA ALA A 47 -1.28 14.10 0.48
C ALA A 47 -1.99 15.37 0.95
N LYS A 48 -1.47 16.54 0.57
CA LYS A 48 -2.18 17.82 0.65
C LYS A 48 -3.12 17.99 -0.54
#